data_AF-A0A2S4YXC9-F1
#
_entry.id   AF-A0A2S4YXC9-F1
#
_cell.length_a   1.000
_cell.length_b   1.000
_cell.length_c   1.000
_cell.angle_alpha   90.00
_cell.angle_beta   90.00
_cell.angle_gamma   90.00
#
_symmetry.space_group_name_H-M   'P 1'
#
loop_
_entity.id
_entity.type
_entity.pdbx_description
1 polymer ?
#
loop_
_entity_poly.entity_id
_entity_poly.type
_entity_poly.pdbx_seq_one_letter_code
_entity_poly.pdbx_strand_id
1 'polypeptide(L)'
;MHRRTFLASVLGASAAVAGLAGCADGQAAADTAEAATQPLATEVPAGTSLKIASYLGQQQLQFRLAKLPPLPFTVSNWLNIGAGPDVINAFRAKSLDLANNAGIPPIQAHYQGFAAKIVAIDVTRKPNYVFATKPGSDIRTVEDFKGKRLAFSQGQAQGVVLLRALKKAGLAYDDVKLVPLTSNQFLTALQSGQVDIAPLANNQAPAYLKQYGPKGAHTITTDVVDLLNLLWAPQSVLNDPAKAAAIAAYIPHWAKGQVWAYEHPDVWDEEFYVKTQNLSLQQARSITALANKPLFPPSWDEAIRWEQETADLLAEGGFVKKFDVSSLFDHRFEAIAAKAVPEEYRK
;
A
#
# COMPACT_ATOMS: atom_id res chain seq x y z
N MET A 1 20.61 -49.93 58.19
CA MET A 1 21.94 -50.07 58.82
C MET A 1 22.86 -49.00 58.25
N HIS A 2 23.49 -48.22 59.14
CA HIS A 2 24.69 -47.32 59.01
C HIS A 2 24.76 -46.34 57.81
N ARG A 3 24.73 -44.99 57.92
CA ARG A 3 25.30 -43.95 58.80
C ARG A 3 26.84 -43.75 58.67
N ARG A 4 27.21 -42.49 58.30
CA ARG A 4 28.43 -41.69 58.59
C ARG A 4 29.55 -41.61 57.52
N THR A 5 29.73 -40.47 56.84
CA THR A 5 30.59 -39.28 57.12
C THR A 5 32.12 -39.51 57.08
N PHE A 6 32.85 -38.75 56.25
CA PHE A 6 33.95 -37.88 56.71
C PHE A 6 34.33 -36.78 55.69
N LEU A 7 34.64 -35.60 56.23
CA LEU A 7 35.13 -34.38 55.56
C LEU A 7 36.65 -34.44 55.34
N ALA A 8 37.16 -33.71 54.36
CA ALA A 8 38.41 -32.95 54.50
C ALA A 8 38.47 -31.79 53.50
N SER A 9 38.43 -30.58 54.05
CA SER A 9 38.81 -29.30 53.44
C SER A 9 40.32 -29.08 53.56
N VAL A 10 40.96 -28.36 52.62
CA VAL A 10 41.99 -27.33 52.89
C VAL A 10 42.17 -26.42 51.65
N LEU A 11 42.22 -25.12 51.96
CA LEU A 11 42.75 -23.91 51.31
C LEU A 11 43.72 -24.10 50.13
N GLY A 12 43.86 -23.21 49.14
CA GLY A 12 43.45 -21.82 48.96
C GLY A 12 44.49 -21.13 48.07
N ALA A 13 44.09 -20.21 47.18
CA ALA A 13 44.93 -19.15 46.63
C ALA A 13 44.05 -18.16 45.88
N SER A 14 43.79 -17.04 46.55
CA SER A 14 43.13 -15.86 46.03
C SER A 14 44.11 -15.10 45.13
N ALA A 15 43.74 -14.82 43.88
CA ALA A 15 44.34 -13.77 43.09
C ALA A 15 43.24 -12.77 42.72
N ALA A 16 43.28 -11.62 43.40
CA ALA A 16 42.47 -10.46 43.09
C ALA A 16 42.98 -9.83 41.78
N VAL A 17 42.08 -9.66 40.81
CA VAL A 17 42.23 -8.65 39.76
C VAL A 17 41.03 -7.73 39.89
N ALA A 18 41.31 -6.51 40.34
CA ALA A 18 40.38 -5.41 40.38
C ALA A 18 40.26 -4.76 38.99
N GLY A 19 39.07 -4.29 38.67
CA GLY A 19 38.87 -3.15 37.77
C GLY A 19 38.56 -3.50 36.32
N LEU A 20 37.27 -3.50 35.97
CA LEU A 20 36.65 -2.41 35.19
C LEU A 20 35.15 -2.72 35.08
N ALA A 21 34.35 -2.00 35.86
CA ALA A 21 32.93 -1.87 35.62
C ALA A 21 32.74 -1.07 34.33
N GLY A 22 32.59 -1.77 33.21
CA GLY A 22 32.08 -1.20 31.97
C GLY A 22 30.57 -1.37 31.96
N CYS A 23 29.83 -0.27 32.07
CA CYS A 23 28.39 -0.23 31.80
C CYS A 23 28.16 -0.75 30.37
N ALA A 24 27.64 -1.97 30.25
CA ALA A 24 27.04 -2.45 29.01
C ALA A 24 25.58 -1.98 28.99
N ASP A 25 25.40 -0.65 28.98
CA ASP A 25 24.13 -0.03 28.63
C ASP A 25 24.06 0.06 27.09
N GLY A 26 23.12 -0.68 26.51
CA GLY A 26 22.39 -0.21 25.33
C GLY A 26 23.14 -0.14 23.99
N GLN A 27 23.84 -1.20 23.58
CA GLN A 27 24.21 -1.36 22.15
C GLN A 27 23.24 -2.31 21.42
N ALA A 28 21.94 -1.98 21.47
CA ALA A 28 20.90 -2.62 20.67
C ALA A 28 19.72 -1.66 20.44
N ALA A 29 20.01 -0.41 20.08
CA ALA A 29 19.00 0.57 19.63
C ALA A 29 19.70 1.78 18.97
N ALA A 30 20.45 1.54 17.89
CA ALA A 30 21.01 2.62 17.07
C ALA A 30 21.12 2.19 15.61
N ASP A 31 20.02 1.66 15.06
CA ASP A 31 19.82 1.53 13.60
C ASP A 31 18.44 2.09 13.17
N THR A 32 17.81 2.87 14.05
CA THR A 32 16.63 3.66 13.68
C THR A 32 17.05 4.94 13.00
N ALA A 33 17.12 4.85 11.67
CA ALA A 33 16.62 5.83 10.72
C ALA A 33 17.18 7.26 10.79
N GLU A 34 18.37 7.46 10.23
CA GLU A 34 18.54 8.58 9.30
C GLU A 34 18.02 8.13 7.94
N ALA A 35 16.99 8.82 7.42
CA ALA A 35 16.70 8.75 6.00
C ALA A 35 17.98 9.15 5.26
N ALA A 36 18.37 8.42 4.20
CA ALA A 36 19.51 8.82 3.41
C ALA A 36 19.28 10.25 2.90
N THR A 37 19.97 11.23 3.49
CA THR A 37 19.87 12.66 3.12
C THR A 37 20.73 12.98 1.91
N GLN A 38 21.57 12.03 1.49
CA GLN A 38 22.45 12.19 0.34
C GLN A 38 21.63 12.29 -0.95
N PRO A 39 21.93 13.28 -1.82
CA PRO A 39 21.29 13.41 -3.12
C PRO A 39 21.35 12.11 -3.93
N LEU A 40 20.33 11.87 -4.75
CA LEU A 40 20.31 10.74 -5.68
C LEU A 40 21.43 10.91 -6.71
N ALA A 41 22.14 9.82 -7.01
CA ALA A 41 23.10 9.83 -8.11
C ALA A 41 22.37 10.06 -9.44
N THR A 42 22.99 10.83 -10.34
CA THR A 42 22.42 11.19 -11.65
C THR A 42 22.51 10.05 -12.65
N GLU A 43 23.46 9.12 -12.47
CA GLU A 43 23.67 7.97 -13.33
C GLU A 43 23.47 6.68 -12.54
N VAL A 44 22.96 5.64 -13.23
CA VAL A 44 22.78 4.32 -12.65
C VAL A 44 24.05 3.50 -12.89
N PRO A 45 24.74 3.04 -11.84
CA PRO A 45 25.96 2.25 -12.01
C PRO A 45 25.74 0.98 -12.83
N ALA A 46 26.73 0.61 -13.64
CA ALA A 46 26.68 -0.62 -14.44
C ALA A 46 26.53 -1.86 -13.54
N GLY A 47 25.71 -2.82 -13.97
CA GLY A 47 25.42 -4.04 -13.20
C GLY A 47 24.36 -3.88 -12.11
N THR A 48 23.80 -2.68 -11.92
CA THR A 48 22.68 -2.47 -11.00
C THR A 48 21.48 -3.33 -11.39
N SER A 49 20.85 -3.96 -10.39
CA SER A 49 19.64 -4.74 -10.60
C SER A 49 18.60 -4.57 -9.49
N LEU A 50 17.32 -4.57 -9.87
CA LEU A 50 16.18 -4.52 -8.96
C LEU A 50 15.22 -5.70 -9.18
N LYS A 51 14.51 -6.08 -8.13
CA LYS A 51 13.34 -6.96 -8.15
C LYS A 51 12.10 -6.10 -7.94
N ILE A 52 11.19 -6.08 -8.90
CA ILE A 52 10.07 -5.11 -8.93
C ILE A 52 8.74 -5.86 -8.94
N ALA A 53 7.76 -5.37 -8.19
CA ALA A 53 6.41 -5.90 -8.22
C ALA A 53 5.71 -5.46 -9.51
N SER A 54 5.04 -6.39 -10.18
CA SER A 54 4.24 -6.13 -11.36
C SER A 54 3.10 -7.14 -11.41
N TYR A 55 2.00 -6.80 -10.76
CA TYR A 55 0.82 -7.67 -10.72
C TYR A 55 0.29 -7.88 -12.14
N LEU A 56 0.16 -9.15 -12.53
CA LEU A 56 -0.23 -9.58 -13.88
C LEU A 56 0.61 -8.95 -15.00
N GLY A 57 1.86 -8.58 -14.73
CA GLY A 57 2.74 -7.98 -15.74
C GLY A 57 2.34 -6.56 -16.15
N GLN A 58 1.49 -5.86 -15.39
CA GLN A 58 0.91 -4.57 -15.76
C GLN A 58 1.96 -3.53 -16.17
N GLN A 59 3.02 -3.35 -15.36
CA GLN A 59 4.04 -2.32 -15.63
C GLN A 59 4.85 -2.65 -16.88
N GLN A 60 5.20 -3.92 -17.06
CA GLN A 60 5.90 -4.40 -18.26
C GLN A 60 5.06 -4.19 -19.52
N LEU A 61 3.74 -4.42 -19.43
CA LEU A 61 2.81 -4.20 -20.51
C LEU A 61 2.72 -2.71 -20.87
N GLN A 62 2.56 -1.84 -19.87
CA GLN A 62 2.55 -0.39 -20.06
C GLN A 62 3.81 0.10 -20.78
N PHE A 63 4.99 -0.32 -20.32
CA PHE A 63 6.25 0.15 -20.92
C PHE A 63 6.41 -0.30 -22.36
N ARG A 64 6.01 -1.54 -22.65
CA ARG A 64 6.09 -2.11 -24.00
C ARG A 64 5.13 -1.40 -24.96
N LEU A 65 3.88 -1.20 -24.55
CA LEU A 65 2.86 -0.58 -25.41
C LEU A 65 3.13 0.92 -25.62
N ALA A 66 3.62 1.61 -24.58
CA ALA A 66 4.06 3.00 -24.66
C ALA A 66 5.41 3.17 -25.40
N LYS A 67 6.06 2.08 -25.83
CA LYS A 67 7.37 2.06 -26.51
C LYS A 67 8.43 2.86 -25.75
N LEU A 68 8.44 2.73 -24.42
CA LEU A 68 9.42 3.42 -23.58
C LEU A 68 10.82 2.86 -23.85
N PRO A 69 11.88 3.69 -23.71
CA PRO A 69 13.24 3.21 -23.83
C PRO A 69 13.55 2.12 -22.78
N PRO A 70 14.58 1.29 -23.00
CA PRO A 70 15.01 0.34 -22.00
C PRO A 70 15.46 1.06 -20.72
N LEU A 71 15.20 0.41 -19.58
CA LEU A 71 15.71 0.87 -18.29
C LEU A 71 17.26 0.82 -18.30
N PRO A 72 17.95 1.78 -17.65
CA PRO A 72 19.42 1.80 -17.58
C PRO A 72 20.00 0.76 -16.60
N PHE A 73 19.19 -0.22 -16.17
CA PHE A 73 19.54 -1.27 -15.23
C PHE A 73 18.73 -2.53 -15.52
N THR A 74 19.10 -3.64 -14.90
CA THR A 74 18.40 -4.93 -15.08
C THR A 74 17.29 -5.11 -14.06
N VAL A 75 16.08 -5.45 -14.49
CA VAL A 75 15.06 -6.00 -13.59
C VAL A 75 15.25 -7.51 -13.53
N SER A 76 15.88 -8.01 -12.47
CA SER A 76 16.23 -9.44 -12.34
C SER A 76 15.02 -10.31 -12.04
N ASN A 77 13.96 -9.74 -11.46
CA ASN A 77 12.70 -10.43 -11.25
C ASN A 77 11.51 -9.46 -11.28
N TRP A 78 10.47 -9.84 -11.99
CA TRP A 78 9.16 -9.18 -11.99
C TRP A 78 8.20 -10.03 -11.17
N LEU A 79 7.95 -9.65 -9.92
CA LEU A 79 7.15 -10.45 -9.01
C LEU A 79 5.66 -10.18 -9.25
N ASN A 80 4.90 -11.23 -9.51
CA ASN A 80 3.44 -11.15 -9.65
C ASN A 80 2.75 -11.05 -8.28
N ILE A 81 2.86 -9.87 -7.66
CA ILE A 81 2.26 -9.56 -6.35
C ILE A 81 1.64 -8.16 -6.42
N GLY A 82 0.48 -7.99 -5.78
CA GLY A 82 -0.22 -6.71 -5.75
C GLY A 82 -0.87 -6.38 -4.40
N ALA A 83 -1.05 -7.37 -3.52
CA ALA A 83 -1.63 -7.13 -2.21
C ALA A 83 -0.57 -6.59 -1.22
N GLY A 84 -0.94 -5.56 -0.46
CA GLY A 84 -0.07 -4.90 0.51
C GLY A 84 0.63 -5.86 1.50
N PRO A 85 -0.09 -6.79 2.15
CA PRO A 85 0.53 -7.78 3.05
C PRO A 85 1.59 -8.65 2.37
N ASP A 86 1.35 -9.08 1.13
CA ASP A 86 2.30 -9.91 0.38
C ASP A 86 3.55 -9.12 0.01
N VAL A 87 3.38 -7.83 -0.36
CA VAL A 87 4.49 -6.91 -0.61
C VAL A 87 5.34 -6.70 0.65
N ILE A 88 4.73 -6.48 1.82
CA ILE A 88 5.45 -6.36 3.10
C ILE A 88 6.25 -7.63 3.38
N ASN A 89 5.64 -8.80 3.20
CA ASN A 89 6.31 -10.09 3.41
C ASN A 89 7.50 -10.27 2.44
N ALA A 90 7.33 -9.92 1.17
CA ALA A 90 8.39 -10.00 0.16
C ALA A 90 9.54 -9.01 0.44
N PHE A 91 9.24 -7.81 0.92
CA PHE A 91 10.25 -6.86 1.38
C PHE A 91 11.04 -7.38 2.58
N ARG A 92 10.36 -7.96 3.59
CA ARG A 92 11.03 -8.59 4.74
C ARG A 92 11.92 -9.77 4.34
N ALA A 93 11.45 -10.57 3.38
CA ALA A 93 12.21 -11.69 2.81
C ALA A 93 13.35 -11.24 1.88
N LYS A 94 13.51 -9.93 1.63
CA LYS A 94 14.46 -9.35 0.68
C LYS A 94 14.29 -9.93 -0.75
N SER A 95 13.10 -10.42 -1.10
CA SER A 95 12.80 -10.94 -2.44
C SER A 95 12.25 -9.86 -3.38
N LEU A 96 12.02 -8.65 -2.87
CA LEU A 96 11.48 -7.51 -3.58
C LEU A 96 12.24 -6.23 -3.18
N ASP A 97 12.49 -5.35 -4.15
CA ASP A 97 13.17 -4.06 -3.94
C ASP A 97 12.24 -2.85 -4.12
N LEU A 98 11.24 -2.93 -5.01
CA LEU A 98 10.30 -1.85 -5.31
C LEU A 98 8.90 -2.39 -5.57
N ALA A 99 7.88 -1.72 -5.04
CA ALA A 99 6.49 -2.11 -5.24
C ALA A 99 5.59 -0.93 -5.58
N ASN A 100 4.44 -1.23 -6.19
CA ASN A 100 3.33 -0.31 -6.38
C ASN A 100 2.14 -0.75 -5.51
N ASN A 101 1.54 0.18 -4.74
CA ASN A 101 0.37 -0.07 -3.89
C ASN A 101 -0.42 1.24 -3.62
N ALA A 102 -1.47 1.15 -2.80
CA ALA A 102 -2.14 2.32 -2.20
C ALA A 102 -1.33 2.93 -1.03
N GLY A 103 -1.87 3.97 -0.37
CA GLY A 103 -1.25 4.62 0.81
C GLY A 103 -1.08 3.69 2.03
N ILE A 104 -2.03 2.78 2.25
CA ILE A 104 -2.13 2.00 3.49
C ILE A 104 -0.96 1.04 3.75
N PRO A 105 -0.44 0.28 2.78
CA PRO A 105 0.62 -0.68 3.06
C PRO A 105 1.88 -0.05 3.69
N PRO A 106 2.38 1.13 3.26
CA PRO A 106 3.40 1.89 4.02
C PRO A 106 3.06 2.15 5.49
N ILE A 107 1.84 2.58 5.83
CA ILE A 107 1.40 2.76 7.22
C ILE A 107 1.48 1.44 7.99
N GLN A 108 0.97 0.36 7.40
CA GLN A 108 0.99 -0.97 8.03
C GLN A 108 2.41 -1.52 8.20
N ALA A 109 3.29 -1.30 7.23
CA ALA A 109 4.69 -1.65 7.33
C ALA A 109 5.35 -0.95 8.51
N HIS A 110 5.13 0.37 8.65
CA HIS A 110 5.62 1.15 9.79
C HIS A 110 5.08 0.63 11.12
N TYR A 111 3.77 0.38 11.21
CA TYR A 111 3.15 -0.16 12.42
C TYR A 111 3.74 -1.51 12.84
N GLN A 112 4.11 -2.36 11.87
CA GLN A 112 4.78 -3.64 12.11
C GLN A 112 6.31 -3.50 12.28
N GLY A 113 6.84 -2.30 12.44
CA GLY A 113 8.27 -2.05 12.65
C GLY A 113 9.15 -2.33 11.42
N PHE A 114 8.61 -2.20 10.20
CA PHE A 114 9.37 -2.31 8.96
C PHE A 114 9.64 -0.95 8.34
N ALA A 115 10.92 -0.62 8.15
CA ALA A 115 11.34 0.63 7.55
C ALA A 115 11.25 0.57 6.01
N ALA A 116 10.29 1.30 5.44
CA ALA A 116 10.12 1.52 4.01
C ALA A 116 9.71 2.98 3.76
N LYS A 117 9.97 3.47 2.55
CA LYS A 117 9.64 4.84 2.13
C LYS A 117 8.90 4.85 0.81
N ILE A 118 7.98 5.79 0.69
CA ILE A 118 7.29 6.22 -0.53
C ILE A 118 8.27 7.05 -1.35
N VAL A 119 8.38 6.71 -2.64
CA VAL A 119 9.34 7.31 -3.58
C VAL A 119 8.65 7.91 -4.82
N ALA A 120 7.37 7.60 -5.06
CA ALA A 120 6.56 8.30 -6.05
C ALA A 120 5.09 8.18 -5.70
N ILE A 121 4.28 9.14 -6.14
CA ILE A 121 2.83 9.12 -5.99
C ILE A 121 2.14 9.49 -7.30
N ASP A 122 0.94 8.96 -7.44
CA ASP A 122 -0.10 9.25 -8.42
C ASP A 122 -1.40 9.44 -7.63
N VAL A 123 -2.04 10.59 -7.83
CA VAL A 123 -3.18 11.04 -7.05
C VAL A 123 -4.49 10.77 -7.79
N THR A 124 -5.41 10.14 -7.09
CA THR A 124 -6.77 9.84 -7.57
C THR A 124 -7.76 10.90 -7.10
N ARG A 125 -8.57 11.43 -8.02
CA ARG A 125 -9.62 12.43 -7.72
C ARG A 125 -11.05 11.88 -7.76
N LYS A 126 -11.26 10.69 -8.33
CA LYS A 126 -12.58 10.05 -8.36
C LYS A 126 -12.66 8.86 -7.40
N PRO A 127 -13.81 8.67 -6.74
CA PRO A 127 -14.07 7.46 -5.97
C PRO A 127 -13.88 6.21 -6.82
N ASN A 128 -13.07 5.28 -6.33
CA ASN A 128 -12.80 3.97 -6.94
C ASN A 128 -13.57 2.82 -6.26
N TYR A 129 -14.35 3.14 -5.21
CA TYR A 129 -15.19 2.21 -4.47
C TYR A 129 -16.62 2.73 -4.32
N VAL A 130 -17.55 1.79 -4.24
CA VAL A 130 -18.95 2.02 -3.86
C VAL A 130 -19.30 1.16 -2.66
N PHE A 131 -20.22 1.61 -1.81
CA PHE A 131 -20.73 0.79 -0.72
C PHE A 131 -21.90 -0.04 -1.23
N ALA A 132 -21.69 -1.33 -1.46
CA ALA A 132 -22.75 -2.23 -1.89
C ALA A 132 -23.50 -2.77 -0.66
N THR A 133 -24.82 -2.79 -0.76
CA THR A 133 -25.70 -3.36 0.27
C THR A 133 -25.87 -4.85 0.05
N LYS A 134 -26.15 -5.60 1.13
CA LYS A 134 -26.64 -6.98 1.01
C LYS A 134 -27.99 -7.01 0.26
N PRO A 135 -28.42 -8.18 -0.26
CA PRO A 135 -29.76 -8.34 -0.81
C PRO A 135 -30.86 -8.01 0.21
N GLY A 136 -31.96 -7.44 -0.29
CA GLY A 136 -33.12 -7.03 0.52
C GLY A 136 -32.77 -5.97 1.58
N SER A 137 -31.78 -5.12 1.33
CA SER A 137 -31.38 -4.07 2.26
C SER A 137 -32.24 -2.82 2.10
N ASP A 138 -32.53 -2.19 3.23
CA ASP A 138 -33.20 -0.90 3.35
C ASP A 138 -32.24 0.29 3.52
N ILE A 139 -30.92 0.03 3.65
CA ILE A 139 -29.87 1.03 3.89
C ILE A 139 -29.70 1.88 2.63
N ARG A 140 -29.90 3.20 2.71
CA ARG A 140 -29.84 4.11 1.54
C ARG A 140 -28.71 5.14 1.61
N THR A 141 -28.25 5.50 2.80
CA THR A 141 -27.19 6.48 2.98
C THR A 141 -26.11 5.98 3.95
N VAL A 142 -25.03 6.75 4.10
CA VAL A 142 -23.96 6.39 5.05
C VAL A 142 -24.43 6.52 6.50
N GLU A 143 -25.34 7.45 6.79
CA GLU A 143 -25.96 7.62 8.11
C GLU A 143 -26.73 6.36 8.55
N ASP A 144 -27.31 5.63 7.60
CA ASP A 144 -27.99 4.35 7.84
C ASP A 144 -27.03 3.21 8.26
N PHE A 145 -25.72 3.43 8.23
CA PHE A 145 -24.72 2.43 8.66
C PHE A 145 -24.75 2.21 10.16
N LYS A 146 -25.37 3.11 10.93
CA LYS A 146 -25.54 2.97 12.37
C LYS A 146 -26.18 1.63 12.75
N GLY A 147 -25.50 0.88 13.62
CA GLY A 147 -25.87 -0.44 14.11
C GLY A 147 -25.63 -1.58 13.11
N LYS A 148 -25.17 -1.30 11.89
CA LYS A 148 -25.00 -2.30 10.82
C LYS A 148 -23.61 -2.95 10.86
N ARG A 149 -23.50 -4.12 10.25
CA ARG A 149 -22.23 -4.85 10.07
C ARG A 149 -21.56 -4.41 8.78
N LEU A 150 -20.37 -3.82 8.89
CA LEU A 150 -19.65 -3.26 7.76
C LEU A 150 -18.40 -4.08 7.50
N ALA A 151 -18.20 -4.59 6.28
CA ALA A 151 -16.95 -5.26 5.93
C ALA A 151 -15.78 -4.26 6.04
N PHE A 152 -14.77 -4.61 6.83
CA PHE A 152 -13.66 -3.73 7.14
C PHE A 152 -12.33 -4.46 6.96
N SER A 153 -11.42 -3.82 6.22
CA SER A 153 -10.09 -4.35 5.96
C SER A 153 -9.07 -3.32 6.44
N GLN A 154 -8.58 -3.54 7.66
CA GLN A 154 -7.66 -2.62 8.36
C GLN A 154 -6.40 -2.26 7.55
N GLY A 155 -5.92 -3.21 6.72
CA GLY A 155 -4.67 -3.08 5.96
C GLY A 155 -4.85 -2.83 4.46
N GLN A 156 -6.04 -2.41 4.01
CA GLN A 156 -6.31 -2.15 2.58
C GLN A 156 -7.14 -0.89 2.37
N ALA A 157 -7.10 -0.35 1.16
CA ALA A 157 -7.81 0.87 0.75
C ALA A 157 -9.31 0.87 1.09
N GLN A 158 -9.99 -0.27 0.94
CA GLN A 158 -11.41 -0.39 1.29
C GLN A 158 -11.70 -0.06 2.77
N GLY A 159 -10.76 -0.35 3.68
CA GLY A 159 -10.90 0.04 5.08
C GLY A 159 -10.84 1.56 5.25
N VAL A 160 -9.92 2.24 4.56
CA VAL A 160 -9.76 3.70 4.63
C VAL A 160 -11.00 4.41 4.13
N VAL A 161 -11.51 4.02 2.97
CA VAL A 161 -12.69 4.68 2.42
C VAL A 161 -13.91 4.48 3.32
N LEU A 162 -14.01 3.33 3.99
CA LEU A 162 -15.05 3.13 5.01
C LEU A 162 -14.87 4.08 6.20
N LEU A 163 -13.69 4.13 6.82
CA LEU A 163 -13.46 5.00 7.99
C LEU A 163 -13.67 6.48 7.65
N ARG A 164 -13.25 6.92 6.46
CA ARG A 164 -13.48 8.29 5.97
C ARG A 164 -14.96 8.57 5.71
N ALA A 165 -15.70 7.62 5.15
CA ALA A 165 -17.15 7.75 4.98
C ALA A 165 -17.86 7.89 6.34
N LEU A 166 -17.48 7.07 7.33
CA LEU A 166 -18.02 7.17 8.69
C LEU A 166 -17.71 8.54 9.32
N LYS A 167 -16.45 9.01 9.23
CA LYS A 167 -16.03 10.33 9.72
C LYS A 167 -16.87 11.44 9.08
N LYS A 168 -17.04 11.41 7.76
CA LYS A 168 -17.80 12.43 7.02
C LYS A 168 -19.28 12.43 7.40
N ALA A 169 -19.86 11.25 7.68
CA ALA A 169 -21.23 11.11 8.17
C ALA A 169 -21.38 11.40 9.68
N GLY A 170 -20.30 11.71 10.39
CA GLY A 170 -20.32 11.95 11.84
C GLY A 170 -20.61 10.70 12.67
N LEU A 171 -20.37 9.50 12.13
CA LEU A 171 -20.55 8.23 12.84
C LEU A 171 -19.27 7.83 13.58
N ALA A 172 -19.40 7.54 14.87
CA ALA A 172 -18.31 6.97 15.65
C ALA A 172 -18.13 5.48 15.31
N TYR A 173 -16.97 4.91 15.63
CA TYR A 173 -16.72 3.49 15.35
C TYR A 173 -17.62 2.58 16.21
N ASP A 174 -17.98 3.03 17.41
CA ASP A 174 -18.93 2.34 18.30
C ASP A 174 -20.39 2.44 17.83
N ASP A 175 -20.70 3.33 16.89
CA ASP A 175 -22.02 3.38 16.26
C ASP A 175 -22.23 2.23 15.26
N VAL A 176 -21.18 1.50 14.86
CA VAL A 176 -21.23 0.47 13.81
C VAL A 176 -20.54 -0.83 14.25
N LYS A 177 -20.73 -1.91 13.50
CA LYS A 177 -20.02 -3.18 13.71
C LYS A 177 -19.02 -3.41 12.59
N LEU A 178 -17.76 -3.04 12.79
CA LEU A 178 -16.69 -3.33 11.84
C LEU A 178 -16.37 -4.83 11.86
N VAL A 179 -16.60 -5.52 10.74
CA VAL A 179 -16.33 -6.96 10.59
C VAL A 179 -14.99 -7.13 9.88
N PRO A 180 -13.92 -7.56 10.59
CA PRO A 180 -12.59 -7.67 10.01
C PRO A 180 -12.54 -8.78 8.96
N LEU A 181 -12.22 -8.41 7.73
CA LEU A 181 -12.11 -9.30 6.57
C LEU A 181 -10.98 -8.81 5.65
N THR A 182 -10.45 -9.70 4.83
CA THR A 182 -9.60 -9.31 3.69
C THR A 182 -10.49 -8.86 2.52
N SER A 183 -10.07 -7.87 1.73
CA SER A 183 -10.92 -7.28 0.69
C SER A 183 -11.43 -8.27 -0.35
N ASN A 184 -10.69 -9.36 -0.62
CA ASN A 184 -11.13 -10.46 -1.50
C ASN A 184 -12.30 -11.28 -0.92
N GLN A 185 -12.56 -11.20 0.39
CA GLN A 185 -13.69 -11.87 1.06
C GLN A 185 -14.97 -11.02 1.08
N PHE A 186 -14.88 -9.72 0.81
CA PHE A 186 -15.99 -8.77 0.98
C PHE A 186 -17.21 -9.15 0.15
N LEU A 187 -16.99 -9.52 -1.12
CA LEU A 187 -18.07 -9.90 -2.03
C LEU A 187 -18.86 -11.10 -1.48
N THR A 188 -18.17 -12.18 -1.09
CA THR A 188 -18.80 -13.40 -0.56
C THR A 188 -19.47 -13.15 0.80
N ALA A 189 -18.87 -12.33 1.66
CA ALA A 189 -19.47 -11.94 2.93
C ALA A 189 -20.77 -11.14 2.73
N LEU A 190 -20.80 -10.25 1.74
CA LEU A 190 -21.99 -9.47 1.40
C LEU A 190 -23.10 -10.35 0.81
N GLN A 191 -22.73 -11.25 -0.11
CA GLN A 191 -23.64 -12.20 -0.76
C GLN A 191 -24.33 -13.14 0.24
N SER A 192 -23.60 -13.59 1.26
CA SER A 192 -24.12 -14.47 2.31
C SER A 192 -24.85 -13.73 3.44
N GLY A 193 -24.84 -12.39 3.45
CA GLY A 193 -25.40 -11.59 4.52
C GLY A 193 -24.61 -11.66 5.83
N GLN A 194 -23.33 -12.07 5.79
CA GLN A 194 -22.41 -11.96 6.93
C GLN A 194 -22.15 -10.50 7.30
N VAL A 195 -22.18 -9.60 6.31
CA VAL A 195 -22.14 -8.15 6.46
C VAL A 195 -23.34 -7.52 5.76
N ASP A 196 -23.72 -6.33 6.20
CA ASP A 196 -24.83 -5.56 5.63
C ASP A 196 -24.35 -4.62 4.52
N ILE A 197 -23.11 -4.14 4.62
CA ILE A 197 -22.45 -3.26 3.65
C ILE A 197 -21.02 -3.74 3.40
N ALA A 198 -20.56 -3.66 2.15
CA ALA A 198 -19.16 -3.80 1.82
C ALA A 198 -18.70 -2.74 0.80
N PRO A 199 -17.55 -2.08 1.00
CA PRO A 199 -16.90 -1.29 -0.04
C PRO A 199 -16.41 -2.22 -1.16
N LEU A 200 -17.06 -2.18 -2.33
CA LEU A 200 -16.65 -2.93 -3.51
C LEU A 200 -15.96 -2.01 -4.51
N ALA A 201 -14.93 -2.52 -5.17
CA ALA A 201 -14.28 -1.76 -6.24
C ALA A 201 -15.26 -1.55 -7.40
N ASN A 202 -15.10 -0.42 -8.10
CA ASN A 202 -15.95 -0.02 -9.22
C ASN A 202 -16.07 -1.09 -10.33
N ASN A 203 -15.04 -1.92 -10.51
CA ASN A 203 -15.05 -3.03 -11.47
C ASN A 203 -15.84 -4.26 -10.96
N GLN A 204 -16.03 -4.42 -9.65
CA GLN A 204 -16.75 -5.54 -9.04
C GLN A 204 -18.25 -5.26 -8.90
N ALA A 205 -18.62 -4.01 -8.60
CA ALA A 205 -20.00 -3.62 -8.31
C ALA A 205 -21.01 -3.94 -9.45
N PRO A 206 -20.70 -3.74 -10.75
CA PRO A 206 -21.66 -4.05 -11.83
C PRO A 206 -22.04 -5.53 -11.89
N ALA A 207 -21.07 -6.44 -11.73
CA ALA A 207 -21.34 -7.88 -11.73
C ALA A 207 -22.19 -8.28 -10.52
N TYR A 208 -21.90 -7.71 -9.34
CA TYR A 208 -22.70 -7.93 -8.14
C TYR A 208 -24.15 -7.44 -8.32
N LEU A 209 -24.34 -6.21 -8.82
CA LEU A 209 -25.67 -5.64 -9.04
C LEU A 209 -26.46 -6.36 -10.12
N LYS A 210 -25.82 -6.86 -11.18
CA LYS A 210 -26.50 -7.70 -12.19
C LYS A 210 -27.13 -8.94 -11.56
N GLN A 211 -26.45 -9.56 -10.58
CA GLN A 211 -26.91 -10.79 -9.95
C GLN A 211 -27.87 -10.55 -8.76
N TYR A 212 -27.61 -9.52 -7.95
CA TYR A 212 -28.30 -9.29 -6.68
C TYR A 212 -29.18 -8.03 -6.65
N GLY A 213 -29.07 -7.15 -7.66
CA GLY A 213 -29.95 -6.00 -7.85
C GLY A 213 -31.44 -6.36 -7.90
N PRO A 214 -31.85 -7.39 -8.69
CA PRO A 214 -33.22 -7.90 -8.68
C PRO A 214 -33.69 -8.43 -7.31
N LYS A 215 -32.75 -8.72 -6.40
CA LYS A 215 -33.01 -9.16 -5.02
C LYS A 215 -32.94 -8.00 -4.01
N GLY A 216 -32.95 -6.74 -4.48
CA GLY A 216 -32.94 -5.55 -3.63
C GLY A 216 -31.56 -5.07 -3.17
N ALA A 217 -30.46 -5.66 -3.66
CA ALA A 217 -29.14 -5.09 -3.44
C ALA A 217 -28.97 -3.80 -4.26
N HIS A 218 -28.29 -2.81 -3.72
CA HIS A 218 -27.98 -1.57 -4.43
C HIS A 218 -26.65 -0.98 -3.93
N THR A 219 -26.23 0.15 -4.51
CA THR A 219 -24.99 0.82 -4.11
C THR A 219 -25.28 2.20 -3.57
N ILE A 220 -24.52 2.59 -2.56
CA ILE A 220 -24.45 3.93 -1.98
C ILE A 220 -23.13 4.52 -2.45
N THR A 221 -23.20 5.64 -3.16
CA THR A 221 -22.04 6.36 -3.66
C THR A 221 -21.62 7.43 -2.65
N THR A 222 -20.32 7.67 -2.57
CA THR A 222 -19.75 8.79 -1.80
C THR A 222 -18.70 9.47 -2.66
N ASP A 223 -18.28 10.66 -2.28
CA ASP A 223 -17.13 11.36 -2.86
C ASP A 223 -15.81 11.00 -2.18
N VAL A 224 -15.80 10.01 -1.28
CA VAL A 224 -14.59 9.52 -0.63
C VAL A 224 -13.71 8.83 -1.66
N VAL A 225 -12.46 9.25 -1.73
CA VAL A 225 -11.43 8.67 -2.59
C VAL A 225 -10.46 7.83 -1.79
N ASP A 226 -9.80 6.88 -2.46
CA ASP A 226 -8.49 6.39 -2.04
C ASP A 226 -7.45 7.18 -2.82
N LEU A 227 -6.87 8.22 -2.19
CA LEU A 227 -6.12 9.26 -2.89
C LEU A 227 -4.85 8.72 -3.54
N LEU A 228 -4.12 7.83 -2.88
CA LEU A 228 -2.75 7.50 -3.26
C LEU A 228 -2.68 6.17 -3.99
N ASN A 229 -2.10 6.23 -5.19
CA ASN A 229 -1.40 5.13 -5.83
C ASN A 229 0.08 5.48 -5.83
N LEU A 230 0.96 4.61 -5.35
CA LEU A 230 2.33 5.00 -5.04
C LEU A 230 3.36 3.94 -5.39
N LEU A 231 4.62 4.36 -5.50
CA LEU A 231 5.78 3.49 -5.46
C LEU A 231 6.46 3.60 -4.10
N TRP A 232 6.93 2.49 -3.57
CA TRP A 232 7.62 2.44 -2.29
C TRP A 232 8.65 1.30 -2.24
N ALA A 233 9.68 1.49 -1.42
CA ALA A 233 10.81 0.59 -1.31
C ALA A 233 11.31 0.48 0.15
N PRO A 234 11.95 -0.63 0.54
CA PRO A 234 12.61 -0.75 1.85
C PRO A 234 13.69 0.33 2.02
N GLN A 235 13.84 0.87 3.23
CA GLN A 235 14.89 1.84 3.50
C GLN A 235 16.30 1.27 3.23
N SER A 236 16.51 -0.02 3.47
CA SER A 236 17.77 -0.71 3.15
C SER A 236 18.09 -0.72 1.66
N VAL A 237 17.08 -0.71 0.78
CA VAL A 237 17.26 -0.58 -0.67
C VAL A 237 17.59 0.85 -1.05
N LEU A 238 16.96 1.83 -0.40
CA LEU A 238 17.17 3.26 -0.65
C LEU A 238 18.48 3.81 -0.09
N ASN A 239 19.10 3.08 0.83
CA ASN A 239 20.44 3.36 1.36
C ASN A 239 21.55 2.88 0.42
N ASP A 240 21.26 1.99 -0.54
CA ASP A 240 22.19 1.63 -1.61
C ASP A 240 22.09 2.69 -2.73
N PRO A 241 23.14 3.50 -2.96
CA PRO A 241 23.09 4.59 -3.93
C PRO A 241 22.80 4.12 -5.36
N ALA A 242 23.26 2.92 -5.73
CA ALA A 242 23.06 2.36 -7.06
C ALA A 242 21.58 1.99 -7.25
N LYS A 243 20.98 1.32 -6.26
CA LYS A 243 19.55 0.99 -6.28
C LYS A 243 18.66 2.21 -6.18
N ALA A 244 19.00 3.19 -5.35
CA ALA A 244 18.27 4.46 -5.26
C ALA A 244 18.27 5.20 -6.61
N ALA A 245 19.41 5.27 -7.30
CA ALA A 245 19.50 5.83 -8.65
C ALA A 245 18.65 5.03 -9.67
N ALA A 246 18.67 3.69 -9.61
CA ALA A 246 17.83 2.86 -10.46
C ALA A 246 16.32 3.08 -10.22
N ILE A 247 15.89 3.23 -8.97
CA ILE A 247 14.51 3.59 -8.63
C ILE A 247 14.16 4.97 -9.20
N ALA A 248 15.07 5.96 -9.06
CA ALA A 248 14.88 7.29 -9.63
C ALA A 248 14.70 7.24 -11.16
N ALA A 249 15.47 6.41 -11.86
CA ALA A 249 15.35 6.19 -13.30
C ALA A 249 14.09 5.39 -13.71
N TYR A 250 13.53 4.59 -12.79
CA TYR A 250 12.30 3.84 -13.00
C TYR A 250 11.05 4.73 -12.92
N ILE A 251 11.01 5.71 -12.01
CA ILE A 251 9.83 6.57 -11.76
C ILE A 251 9.29 7.23 -13.05
N PRO A 252 10.11 7.81 -13.94
CA PRO A 252 9.62 8.34 -15.22
C PRO A 252 8.91 7.31 -16.10
N HIS A 253 9.36 6.05 -16.09
CA HIS A 253 8.74 4.98 -16.87
C HIS A 253 7.37 4.62 -16.28
N TRP A 254 7.30 4.49 -14.95
CA TRP A 254 6.04 4.26 -14.24
C TRP A 254 5.02 5.37 -14.52
N ALA A 255 5.41 6.63 -14.37
CA ALA A 255 4.51 7.77 -14.61
C ALA A 255 4.00 7.81 -16.07
N LYS A 256 4.91 7.70 -17.04
CA LYS A 256 4.55 7.70 -18.47
C LYS A 256 3.71 6.48 -18.87
N GLY A 257 3.98 5.32 -18.30
CA GLY A 257 3.20 4.11 -18.55
C GLY A 257 1.75 4.24 -18.09
N GLN A 258 1.52 4.91 -16.95
CA GLN A 258 0.18 5.20 -16.46
C GLN A 258 -0.56 6.23 -17.33
N VAL A 259 0.12 7.31 -17.71
CA VAL A 259 -0.42 8.31 -18.66
C VAL A 259 -0.81 7.63 -19.97
N TRP A 260 0.08 6.82 -20.55
CA TRP A 260 -0.19 6.15 -21.82
C TRP A 260 -1.40 5.23 -21.74
N ALA A 261 -1.51 4.42 -20.67
CA ALA A 261 -2.65 3.52 -20.48
C ALA A 261 -3.97 4.28 -20.33
N TYR A 262 -3.95 5.45 -19.68
CA TYR A 262 -5.10 6.33 -19.57
C TYR A 262 -5.50 6.95 -20.92
N GLU A 263 -4.54 7.37 -21.73
CA GLU A 263 -4.77 8.00 -23.04
C GLU A 263 -5.14 7.01 -24.15
N HIS A 264 -4.84 5.72 -23.97
CA HIS A 264 -5.07 4.67 -24.97
C HIS A 264 -5.97 3.56 -24.40
N PRO A 265 -7.18 3.89 -23.91
CA PRO A 265 -8.02 2.94 -23.19
C PRO A 265 -8.45 1.75 -24.06
N ASP A 266 -8.70 1.94 -25.36
CA ASP A 266 -9.08 0.84 -26.26
C ASP A 266 -7.99 -0.22 -26.40
N VAL A 267 -6.72 0.21 -26.50
CA VAL A 267 -5.58 -0.72 -26.60
C VAL A 267 -5.33 -1.37 -25.23
N TRP A 268 -5.46 -0.59 -24.15
CA TRP A 268 -5.31 -1.12 -22.80
C TRP A 268 -6.38 -2.16 -22.46
N ASP A 269 -7.62 -1.91 -22.87
CA ASP A 269 -8.76 -2.81 -22.68
C ASP A 269 -8.51 -4.17 -23.33
N GLU A 270 -8.05 -4.16 -24.58
CA GLU A 270 -7.75 -5.36 -25.32
C GLU A 270 -6.53 -6.11 -24.74
N GLU A 271 -5.42 -5.42 -24.51
CA GLU A 271 -4.16 -6.07 -24.14
C GLU A 271 -4.11 -6.52 -22.67
N PHE A 272 -4.68 -5.73 -21.76
CA PHE A 272 -4.64 -6.04 -20.34
C PHE A 272 -5.91 -6.75 -19.89
N TYR A 273 -7.07 -6.12 -20.00
CA TYR A 273 -8.29 -6.67 -19.43
C TYR A 273 -8.79 -7.91 -20.19
N VAL A 274 -8.80 -7.87 -21.53
CA VAL A 274 -9.25 -9.02 -22.33
C VAL A 274 -8.18 -10.11 -22.32
N LYS A 275 -6.98 -9.86 -22.86
CA LYS A 275 -5.97 -10.93 -23.03
C LYS A 275 -5.36 -11.43 -21.72
N THR A 276 -5.16 -10.57 -20.73
CA THR A 276 -4.48 -10.96 -19.47
C THR A 276 -5.47 -11.38 -18.38
N GLN A 277 -6.62 -10.69 -18.25
CA GLN A 277 -7.61 -10.97 -17.21
C GLN A 277 -8.83 -11.78 -17.70
N ASN A 278 -8.90 -12.11 -18.99
CA ASN A 278 -9.99 -12.87 -19.59
C ASN A 278 -11.38 -12.21 -19.37
N LEU A 279 -11.42 -10.87 -19.35
CA LEU A 279 -12.66 -10.11 -19.35
C LEU A 279 -13.20 -9.95 -20.77
N SER A 280 -14.51 -9.74 -20.91
CA SER A 280 -15.07 -9.24 -22.17
C SER A 280 -14.68 -7.79 -22.41
N LEU A 281 -14.60 -7.36 -23.68
CA LEU A 281 -14.31 -5.97 -24.04
C LEU A 281 -15.34 -4.99 -23.44
N GLN A 282 -16.61 -5.40 -23.31
CA GLN A 282 -17.63 -4.57 -22.66
C GLN A 282 -17.33 -4.34 -21.18
N GLN A 283 -16.87 -5.38 -20.47
CA GLN A 283 -16.45 -5.25 -19.07
C GLN A 283 -15.20 -4.37 -18.98
N ALA A 284 -14.21 -4.57 -19.85
CA ALA A 284 -12.99 -3.75 -19.90
C ALA A 284 -13.32 -2.26 -20.04
N ARG A 285 -14.14 -1.90 -21.04
CA ARG A 285 -14.62 -0.53 -21.26
C ARG A 285 -15.35 0.07 -20.08
N SER A 286 -16.11 -0.75 -19.34
CA SER A 286 -16.79 -0.31 -18.13
C SER A 286 -15.80 0.04 -17.00
N ILE A 287 -14.63 -0.61 -16.97
CA ILE A 287 -13.56 -0.33 -16.01
C ILE A 287 -12.82 0.95 -16.42
N THR A 288 -12.40 1.08 -17.68
CA THR A 288 -11.67 2.27 -18.16
C THR A 288 -12.51 3.53 -18.16
N ALA A 289 -13.83 3.43 -18.37
CA ALA A 289 -14.75 4.57 -18.18
C ALA A 289 -14.72 5.15 -16.75
N LEU A 290 -14.36 4.32 -15.76
CA LEU A 290 -14.24 4.71 -14.35
C LEU A 290 -12.80 5.02 -13.94
N ALA A 291 -11.85 4.95 -14.87
CA ALA A 291 -10.46 5.25 -14.59
C ALA A 291 -10.26 6.70 -14.17
N ASN A 292 -9.31 6.90 -13.26
CA ASN A 292 -8.83 8.21 -12.87
C ASN A 292 -7.83 8.71 -13.91
N LYS A 293 -7.92 10.00 -14.24
CA LYS A 293 -6.82 10.69 -14.91
C LYS A 293 -5.63 10.65 -13.94
N PRO A 294 -4.47 10.08 -14.31
CA PRO A 294 -3.30 10.10 -13.46
C PRO A 294 -2.92 11.54 -13.09
N LEU A 295 -2.39 11.74 -11.89
CA LEU A 295 -2.00 13.06 -11.42
C LEU A 295 -0.74 12.97 -10.57
N PHE A 296 0.34 13.56 -11.06
CA PHE A 296 1.66 13.52 -10.46
C PHE A 296 2.02 14.91 -9.93
N PRO A 297 1.62 15.27 -8.69
CA PRO A 297 1.85 16.60 -8.18
C PRO A 297 3.35 16.87 -7.97
N PRO A 298 3.82 18.11 -8.18
CA PRO A 298 5.22 18.48 -7.96
C PRO A 298 5.62 18.57 -6.48
N SER A 299 4.65 18.71 -5.58
CA SER A 299 4.81 18.64 -4.12
C SER A 299 3.92 17.53 -3.55
N TRP A 300 4.39 16.87 -2.51
CA TRP A 300 3.67 15.82 -1.79
C TRP A 300 2.91 16.32 -0.56
N ASP A 301 2.84 17.64 -0.31
CA ASP A 301 2.19 18.20 0.87
C ASP A 301 0.73 17.75 1.04
N GLU A 302 -0.02 17.67 -0.06
CA GLU A 302 -1.38 17.15 -0.05
C GLU A 302 -1.43 15.67 0.32
N ALA A 303 -0.56 14.86 -0.29
CA ALA A 303 -0.47 13.44 -0.03
C ALA A 303 -0.10 13.15 1.43
N ILE A 304 0.84 13.92 2.00
CA ILE A 304 1.24 13.80 3.40
C ILE A 304 0.08 14.14 4.33
N ARG A 305 -0.64 15.26 4.10
CA ARG A 305 -1.82 15.61 4.90
C ARG A 305 -2.90 14.55 4.82
N TRP A 306 -3.15 14.04 3.62
CA TRP A 306 -4.11 12.96 3.41
C TRP A 306 -3.71 11.70 4.17
N GLU A 307 -2.46 11.27 4.03
CA GLU A 307 -1.97 10.06 4.67
C GLU A 307 -1.93 10.20 6.20
N GLN A 308 -1.71 11.42 6.72
CA GLN A 308 -1.73 11.70 8.15
C GLN A 308 -3.14 11.51 8.69
N GLU A 309 -4.15 12.06 8.01
CA GLU A 309 -5.54 11.84 8.39
C GLU A 309 -5.92 10.35 8.33
N THR A 310 -5.38 9.60 7.36
CA THR A 310 -5.57 8.14 7.29
C THR A 310 -4.98 7.44 8.52
N ALA A 311 -3.73 7.77 8.88
CA ALA A 311 -3.07 7.19 10.06
C ALA A 311 -3.79 7.58 11.36
N ASP A 312 -4.28 8.80 11.47
CA ASP A 312 -5.02 9.29 12.63
C ASP A 312 -6.34 8.55 12.79
N LEU A 313 -7.12 8.34 11.72
CA LEU A 313 -8.35 7.54 11.75
C LEU A 313 -8.09 6.09 12.18
N LEU A 314 -7.02 5.48 11.66
CA LEU A 314 -6.63 4.15 12.08
C LEU A 314 -6.23 4.13 13.56
N ALA A 315 -5.54 5.15 14.04
CA ALA A 315 -5.12 5.25 15.44
C ALA A 315 -6.29 5.52 16.40
N GLU A 316 -7.27 6.33 16.01
CA GLU A 316 -8.53 6.55 16.74
C GLU A 316 -9.28 5.22 16.97
N GLY A 317 -9.25 4.31 15.99
CA GLY A 317 -9.82 2.97 16.12
C GLY A 317 -8.92 1.95 16.80
N GLY A 318 -7.74 2.34 17.28
CA GLY A 318 -6.77 1.44 17.91
C GLY A 318 -6.10 0.45 16.95
N PHE A 319 -6.21 0.67 15.64
CA PHE A 319 -5.68 -0.22 14.61
C PHE A 319 -4.18 -0.04 14.37
N VAL A 320 -3.67 1.17 14.59
CA VAL A 320 -2.24 1.52 14.56
C VAL A 320 -1.92 2.46 15.71
N LYS A 321 -0.63 2.67 16.00
CA LYS A 321 -0.19 3.75 16.90
C LYS A 321 -0.15 5.07 16.12
N LYS A 322 -0.39 6.19 16.80
CA LYS A 322 -0.15 7.52 16.22
C LYS A 322 1.33 7.69 15.89
N PHE A 323 1.62 8.25 14.71
CA PHE A 323 2.96 8.62 14.27
C PHE A 323 2.87 9.71 13.20
N ASP A 324 3.99 10.38 12.94
CA ASP A 324 4.10 11.36 11.85
C ASP A 324 4.38 10.64 10.53
N VAL A 325 3.40 10.68 9.62
CA VAL A 325 3.49 10.00 8.33
C VAL A 325 4.45 10.68 7.36
N SER A 326 4.86 11.94 7.60
CA SER A 326 5.85 12.60 6.74
C SER A 326 7.15 11.80 6.68
N SER A 327 7.46 11.08 7.77
CA SER A 327 8.58 10.14 7.85
C SER A 327 8.48 8.98 6.86
N LEU A 328 7.32 8.70 6.24
CA LEU A 328 7.17 7.68 5.21
C LEU A 328 7.62 8.15 3.84
N PHE A 329 7.83 9.45 3.60
CA PHE A 329 8.14 9.99 2.29
C PHE A 329 9.63 10.26 2.14
N ASP A 330 10.25 9.78 1.06
CA ASP A 330 11.63 10.10 0.70
C ASP A 330 11.65 11.26 -0.30
N HIS A 331 11.76 12.49 0.23
CA HIS A 331 11.70 13.73 -0.55
C HIS A 331 12.81 13.87 -1.61
N ARG A 332 13.86 13.03 -1.58
CA ARG A 332 14.86 13.04 -2.65
C ARG A 332 14.25 12.69 -4.01
N PHE A 333 13.17 11.90 -4.01
CA PHE A 333 12.46 11.46 -5.22
C PHE A 333 11.29 12.39 -5.61
N GLU A 334 10.99 13.39 -4.78
CA GLU A 334 9.89 14.32 -5.02
C GLU A 334 10.04 15.03 -6.37
N ALA A 335 8.90 15.29 -7.01
CA ALA A 335 8.80 15.88 -8.34
C ALA A 335 9.39 15.07 -9.53
N ILE A 336 10.08 13.93 -9.34
CA ILE A 336 10.62 13.13 -10.47
C ILE A 336 9.49 12.71 -11.40
N ALA A 337 8.39 12.15 -10.86
CA ALA A 337 7.23 11.75 -11.65
C ALA A 337 6.57 12.94 -12.37
N ALA A 338 6.36 14.05 -11.64
CA ALA A 338 5.76 15.27 -12.19
C ALA A 338 6.58 15.82 -13.37
N LYS A 339 7.91 15.87 -13.25
CA LYS A 339 8.81 16.34 -14.32
C LYS A 339 8.80 15.42 -15.56
N ALA A 340 8.44 14.15 -15.40
CA ALA A 340 8.45 13.16 -16.48
C ALA A 340 7.19 13.18 -17.38
N VAL A 341 6.11 13.84 -16.94
CA VAL A 341 4.81 13.85 -17.64
C VAL A 341 4.45 15.25 -18.16
N PRO A 342 3.55 15.39 -19.14
CA PRO A 342 3.03 16.69 -19.58
C PRO A 342 2.38 17.51 -18.44
N GLU A 343 2.30 18.83 -18.59
CA GLU A 343 1.81 19.72 -17.52
C GLU A 343 0.38 19.39 -17.05
N GLU A 344 -0.48 18.94 -17.96
CA GLU A 344 -1.87 18.58 -17.65
C GLU A 344 -2.04 17.37 -16.71
N TYR A 345 -0.95 16.66 -16.42
CA TYR A 345 -0.89 15.54 -15.48
C TYR A 345 -0.20 15.94 -14.16
N ARG A 346 0.02 17.24 -13.90
CA ARG A 346 0.75 17.72 -12.71
C ARG A 346 -0.10 18.52 -11.71
N LYS A 347 -1.30 18.96 -12.08
CA LYS A 347 -2.15 19.85 -11.26
C LYS A 347 -3.59 19.38 -11.21
#